data_AF-A0A3D0FZ81-F1
#
_entry.id   AF-A0A3D0FZ81-F1
#
_cell.length_a   1.000
_cell.length_b   1.000
_cell.length_c   1.000
_cell.angle_alpha   90.00
_cell.angle_beta   90.00
_cell.angle_gamma   90.00
#
_symmetry.space_group_name_H-M   'P 1'
#
loop_
_entity.id
_entity.type
_entity.pdbx_description
1 polymer ?
#
loop_
_entity_poly.entity_id
_entity_poly.type
_entity_poly.pdbx_seq_one_letter_code
_entity_poly.pdbx_strand_id
1 'polypeptide(L)'
;MSRRIIACEVFKPYLDKLFEESGIETVDYLEIRQHDHPELLARSIQSIIDDTKDVDEILLFYGLCGNAILPLVSRGIPVKVLRVHDCAAALMGSNVAYRKRFEGNPHKRYHCLSYGERDDEYFARTSPEYRKISEEYGEDNADYVFAMLYDKFSTPVTYIKLGLDGEDAQIRRKEEGYYSVIDGNLDLLRKMLKGDDDHVGVTLYPEHKFVGVYDYEEILTTIKQHHDDEKTREE
;
A
#
# COMPACT_ATOMS: atom_id res chain seq x y z
N MET A 1 -6.58 -23.77 -8.26
CA MET A 1 -7.33 -22.51 -8.33
C MET A 1 -6.46 -21.54 -9.11
N SER A 2 -6.91 -21.07 -10.27
CA SER A 2 -6.17 -20.10 -11.09
C SER A 2 -6.33 -18.71 -10.47
N ARG A 3 -5.25 -17.92 -10.45
CA ARG A 3 -5.21 -16.64 -9.75
C ARG A 3 -4.48 -15.60 -10.57
N ARG A 4 -4.96 -14.36 -10.52
CA ARG A 4 -4.19 -13.17 -10.95
C ARG A 4 -3.69 -12.45 -9.72
N ILE A 5 -2.43 -12.01 -9.74
CA ILE A 5 -1.83 -11.28 -8.61
C ILE A 5 -1.46 -9.88 -9.08
N ILE A 6 -1.98 -8.88 -8.37
CA ILE A 6 -1.64 -7.47 -8.56
C ILE A 6 -1.00 -6.98 -7.27
N ALA A 7 0.17 -6.38 -7.32
CA ALA A 7 0.92 -6.01 -6.13
C ALA A 7 1.57 -4.64 -6.24
N CYS A 8 1.74 -3.97 -5.12
CA CYS A 8 2.66 -2.84 -5.05
C CYS A 8 4.08 -3.37 -5.27
N GLU A 9 4.87 -2.65 -6.07
CA GLU A 9 6.29 -2.93 -6.30
C GLU A 9 7.08 -3.02 -4.99
N VAL A 10 6.60 -2.41 -3.90
CA VAL A 10 7.18 -2.55 -2.56
C VAL A 10 7.29 -4.01 -2.10
N PHE A 11 6.41 -4.88 -2.60
CA PHE A 11 6.41 -6.30 -2.27
C PHE A 11 7.29 -7.15 -3.18
N LYS A 12 7.76 -6.61 -4.31
CA LYS A 12 8.43 -7.36 -5.37
C LYS A 12 9.55 -8.30 -4.89
N PRO A 13 10.61 -7.84 -4.20
CA PRO A 13 11.69 -8.74 -3.79
C PRO A 13 11.23 -9.83 -2.82
N TYR A 14 10.14 -9.59 -2.08
CA TYR A 14 9.62 -10.52 -1.09
C TYR A 14 8.68 -11.55 -1.72
N LEU A 15 7.79 -11.10 -2.60
CA LEU A 15 6.89 -11.97 -3.36
C LEU A 15 7.67 -12.83 -4.35
N ASP A 16 8.65 -12.28 -5.05
CA ASP A 16 9.51 -13.03 -5.98
C ASP A 16 10.22 -14.18 -5.25
N LYS A 17 10.77 -13.93 -4.05
CA LYS A 17 11.34 -15.00 -3.20
C LYS A 17 10.31 -16.06 -2.81
N LEU A 18 9.11 -15.64 -2.38
CA LEU A 18 8.06 -16.60 -2.01
C LEU A 18 7.60 -17.44 -3.21
N PHE A 19 7.66 -16.90 -4.43
CA PHE A 19 7.31 -17.62 -5.65
C PHE A 19 8.41 -18.54 -6.17
N GLU A 20 9.68 -18.20 -6.00
CA GLU A 20 10.78 -19.16 -6.21
C GLU A 20 10.59 -20.41 -5.33
N GLU A 21 10.07 -20.24 -4.11
CA GLU A 21 9.78 -21.34 -3.19
C GLU A 21 8.50 -22.12 -3.56
N SER A 22 7.54 -21.52 -4.29
CA SER A 22 6.20 -22.09 -4.50
C SER A 22 5.77 -22.37 -5.95
N GLY A 23 6.49 -21.87 -6.97
CA GLY A 23 6.22 -22.09 -8.39
C GLY A 23 5.01 -21.35 -9.00
N ILE A 24 4.67 -20.14 -8.52
CA ILE A 24 3.51 -19.34 -9.01
C ILE A 24 3.91 -18.38 -10.14
N GLU A 25 2.98 -18.11 -11.06
CA GLU A 25 3.28 -17.90 -12.48
C GLU A 25 3.26 -16.47 -13.04
N THR A 26 2.88 -15.40 -12.33
CA THR A 26 3.13 -13.99 -12.76
C THR A 26 2.46 -12.98 -11.82
N VAL A 27 3.08 -11.81 -11.64
CA VAL A 27 2.54 -10.70 -10.84
C VAL A 27 2.58 -9.42 -11.65
N ASP A 28 1.50 -8.64 -11.63
CA ASP A 28 1.52 -7.25 -12.10
C ASP A 28 1.96 -6.35 -10.96
N TYR A 29 3.21 -5.90 -11.02
CA TYR A 29 3.74 -4.91 -10.11
C TYR A 29 3.43 -3.49 -10.61
N LEU A 30 2.77 -2.67 -9.80
CA LEU A 30 2.68 -1.23 -10.03
C LEU A 30 3.73 -0.49 -9.21
N GLU A 31 4.31 0.55 -9.79
CA GLU A 31 5.39 1.32 -9.18
C GLU A 31 4.98 1.89 -7.82
N ILE A 32 5.92 1.87 -6.86
CA ILE A 32 5.69 2.36 -5.48
C ILE A 32 5.08 3.77 -5.47
N ARG A 33 5.54 4.64 -6.37
CA ARG A 33 5.16 6.07 -6.41
C ARG A 33 3.73 6.34 -6.83
N GLN A 34 3.00 5.36 -7.35
CA GLN A 34 1.57 5.57 -7.61
C GLN A 34 0.78 5.85 -6.32
N HIS A 35 1.33 5.53 -5.14
CA HIS A 35 0.76 5.93 -3.84
C HIS A 35 0.72 7.46 -3.62
N ASP A 36 1.56 8.22 -4.32
CA ASP A 36 1.53 9.69 -4.28
C ASP A 36 0.24 10.24 -4.91
N HIS A 37 -0.45 9.43 -5.74
CA HIS A 37 -1.67 9.78 -6.46
C HIS A 37 -2.72 8.65 -6.38
N PRO A 38 -3.44 8.48 -5.25
CA PRO A 38 -4.35 7.35 -5.02
C PRO A 38 -5.42 7.14 -6.09
N GLU A 39 -5.90 8.21 -6.72
CA GLU A 39 -6.86 8.14 -7.83
C GLU A 39 -6.25 7.58 -9.12
N LEU A 40 -4.97 7.86 -9.39
CA LEU A 40 -4.23 7.25 -10.48
C LEU A 40 -3.98 5.78 -10.19
N LEU A 41 -3.55 5.45 -8.96
CA LEU A 41 -3.36 4.07 -8.53
C LEU A 41 -4.65 3.26 -8.65
N ALA A 42 -5.79 3.81 -8.21
CA ALA A 42 -7.10 3.18 -8.34
C ALA A 42 -7.43 2.85 -9.81
N ARG A 43 -7.20 3.80 -10.73
CA ARG A 43 -7.42 3.57 -12.18
C ARG A 43 -6.50 2.50 -12.73
N SER A 44 -5.23 2.49 -12.36
CA SER A 44 -4.26 1.47 -12.79
C SER A 44 -4.69 0.08 -12.33
N ILE A 45 -5.05 -0.07 -11.05
CA ILE A 45 -5.52 -1.35 -10.49
C ILE A 45 -6.83 -1.77 -11.18
N GLN A 46 -7.79 -0.86 -11.32
CA GLN A 46 -9.07 -1.17 -11.96
C GLN A 46 -8.89 -1.61 -13.42
N SER A 47 -7.97 -1.00 -14.17
CA SER A 47 -7.70 -1.42 -15.55
C SER A 47 -7.24 -2.88 -15.61
N ILE A 48 -6.36 -3.30 -14.70
CA ILE A 48 -5.91 -4.70 -14.64
C ILE A 48 -7.05 -5.62 -14.22
N ILE A 49 -7.91 -5.21 -13.27
CA ILE A 49 -9.11 -5.97 -12.89
C ILE A 49 -10.06 -6.13 -14.09
N ASP A 50 -10.31 -5.06 -14.84
CA ASP A 50 -11.21 -5.04 -16.00
C ASP A 50 -10.69 -5.91 -17.16
N ASP A 51 -9.37 -5.99 -17.34
CA ASP A 51 -8.72 -6.82 -18.36
C ASP A 51 -8.58 -8.30 -17.96
N THR A 52 -8.72 -8.61 -16.67
CA THR A 52 -8.54 -9.97 -16.14
C THR A 52 -9.72 -10.88 -16.49
N LYS A 53 -9.43 -12.05 -17.04
CA LYS A 53 -10.40 -13.09 -17.43
C LYS A 53 -9.89 -14.47 -17.06
N ASP A 54 -10.79 -15.45 -17.00
CA ASP A 54 -10.46 -16.88 -16.89
C ASP A 54 -9.63 -17.28 -15.64
N VAL A 55 -9.76 -16.52 -14.54
CA VAL A 55 -9.20 -16.87 -13.24
C VAL A 55 -10.29 -17.01 -12.18
N ASP A 56 -10.04 -17.81 -11.15
CA ASP A 56 -10.99 -18.03 -10.06
C ASP A 56 -11.02 -16.84 -9.08
N GLU A 57 -9.91 -16.13 -8.91
CA GLU A 57 -9.78 -14.97 -8.01
C GLU A 57 -8.64 -14.01 -8.42
N ILE A 58 -8.74 -12.76 -7.96
CA ILE A 58 -7.67 -11.77 -8.03
C ILE A 58 -7.17 -11.49 -6.61
N LEU A 59 -5.87 -11.63 -6.38
CA LEU A 59 -5.22 -11.25 -5.13
C LEU A 59 -4.55 -9.89 -5.29
N LEU A 60 -5.00 -8.92 -4.51
CA LEU A 60 -4.49 -7.55 -4.50
C LEU A 60 -3.64 -7.32 -3.26
N PHE A 61 -2.31 -7.28 -3.46
CA PHE A 61 -1.33 -7.01 -2.41
C PHE A 61 -1.17 -5.50 -2.20
N TYR A 62 -2.19 -4.92 -1.59
CA TYR A 62 -2.27 -3.52 -1.17
C TYR A 62 -3.08 -3.43 0.14
N GLY A 63 -2.72 -2.46 0.99
CA GLY A 63 -3.61 -1.98 2.06
C GLY A 63 -4.53 -0.87 1.54
N LEU A 64 -5.17 -0.10 2.44
CA LEU A 64 -5.98 1.07 2.06
C LEU A 64 -5.22 2.07 1.18
N CYS A 65 -3.91 2.26 1.40
CA CYS A 65 -2.99 2.95 0.48
C CYS A 65 -3.53 4.31 -0.02
N GLY A 66 -3.91 5.20 0.89
CA GLY A 66 -4.50 6.50 0.55
C GLY A 66 -5.94 6.42 0.00
N ASN A 67 -6.66 5.34 0.32
CA ASN A 67 -8.00 5.00 -0.16
C ASN A 67 -8.07 4.60 -1.65
N ALA A 68 -6.94 4.28 -2.30
CA ALA A 68 -6.90 3.85 -3.70
C ALA A 68 -7.76 2.60 -3.98
N ILE A 69 -8.03 1.80 -2.95
CA ILE A 69 -8.74 0.52 -3.07
C ILE A 69 -10.25 0.69 -2.97
N LEU A 70 -10.73 1.73 -2.29
CA LEU A 70 -12.15 1.93 -2.03
C LEU A 70 -13.03 2.04 -3.28
N PRO A 71 -12.62 2.73 -4.37
CA PRO A 71 -13.46 2.86 -5.56
C PRO A 71 -13.38 1.64 -6.50
N LEU A 72 -12.63 0.59 -6.15
CA LEU A 72 -12.50 -0.60 -7.00
C LEU A 72 -13.81 -1.38 -7.08
N VAL A 73 -14.04 -1.98 -8.24
CA VAL A 73 -15.24 -2.78 -8.56
C VAL A 73 -14.81 -4.16 -9.05
N SER A 74 -15.47 -5.20 -8.54
CA SER A 74 -15.33 -6.57 -9.06
C SER A 74 -16.25 -6.75 -10.29
N ARG A 75 -15.67 -7.17 -11.43
CA ARG A 75 -16.38 -7.36 -12.72
C ARG A 75 -16.97 -8.76 -12.93
N GLY A 76 -17.01 -9.59 -11.91
CA GLY A 76 -17.42 -11.00 -12.00
C GLY A 76 -16.42 -11.96 -11.34
N ILE A 77 -15.18 -11.51 -11.16
CA ILE A 77 -14.11 -12.25 -10.48
C ILE A 77 -13.92 -11.66 -9.08
N PRO A 78 -13.98 -12.45 -8.00
CA PRO A 78 -13.72 -11.97 -6.65
C PRO A 78 -12.33 -11.34 -6.52
N VAL A 79 -12.26 -10.17 -5.89
CA VAL A 79 -11.00 -9.46 -5.61
C VAL A 79 -10.72 -9.51 -4.12
N LYS A 80 -9.69 -10.24 -3.69
CA LYS A 80 -9.25 -10.30 -2.29
C LYS A 80 -8.14 -9.28 -2.05
N VAL A 81 -8.29 -8.45 -1.04
CA VAL A 81 -7.34 -7.37 -0.64
C VAL A 81 -6.79 -7.64 0.74
N LEU A 82 -5.53 -7.27 1.00
CA LEU A 82 -4.98 -7.30 2.37
C LEU A 82 -5.76 -6.37 3.29
N ARG A 83 -6.20 -6.89 4.44
CA ARG A 83 -6.87 -6.12 5.49
C ARG A 83 -5.84 -5.37 6.35
N VAL A 84 -5.21 -4.35 5.76
CA VAL A 84 -4.16 -3.54 6.38
C VAL A 84 -4.27 -2.07 5.95
N HIS A 85 -3.78 -1.12 6.75
CA HIS A 85 -3.84 0.31 6.39
C HIS A 85 -2.95 0.65 5.19
N ASP A 86 -1.75 0.09 5.16
CA ASP A 86 -0.76 0.34 4.12
C ASP A 86 0.17 -0.86 3.95
N CYS A 87 1.10 -0.74 3.02
CA CYS A 87 2.07 -1.79 2.75
C CYS A 87 3.05 -2.04 3.92
N ALA A 88 3.28 -1.06 4.80
CA ALA A 88 4.15 -1.24 5.96
C ALA A 88 3.56 -2.25 6.95
N ALA A 89 2.26 -2.17 7.21
CA ALA A 89 1.56 -3.13 8.08
C ALA A 89 1.70 -4.58 7.56
N ALA A 90 1.61 -4.76 6.24
CA ALA A 90 1.83 -6.06 5.61
C ALA A 90 3.27 -6.56 5.81
N LEU A 91 4.29 -5.71 5.64
CA LEU A 91 5.70 -6.05 5.84
C LEU A 91 6.07 -6.27 7.32
N MET A 92 5.32 -5.69 8.26
CA MET A 92 5.45 -5.96 9.70
C MET A 92 4.73 -7.25 10.14
N GLY A 93 3.92 -7.84 9.25
CA GLY A 93 3.22 -9.11 9.50
C GLY A 93 2.03 -9.03 10.44
N SER A 94 1.63 -7.86 10.95
CA SER A 94 0.36 -7.69 11.68
C SER A 94 -0.04 -6.22 11.87
N ASN A 95 -1.34 -5.98 11.93
CA ASN A 95 -1.91 -4.68 12.33
C ASN A 95 -1.52 -4.27 13.75
N VAL A 96 -1.31 -5.25 14.65
CA VAL A 96 -0.84 -5.00 16.02
C VAL A 96 0.60 -4.48 16.03
N ALA A 97 1.50 -5.08 15.25
CA ALA A 97 2.88 -4.60 15.15
C ALA A 97 2.94 -3.20 14.54
N TYR A 98 2.14 -2.96 13.49
CA TYR A 98 1.97 -1.64 12.89
C TYR A 98 1.50 -0.60 13.91
N ARG A 99 0.40 -0.88 14.62
CA ARG A 99 -0.17 0.01 15.65
C ARG A 99 0.86 0.37 16.72
N LYS A 100 1.55 -0.62 17.29
CA LYS A 100 2.60 -0.40 18.29
C LYS A 100 3.71 0.54 17.80
N ARG A 101 3.96 0.60 16.50
CA ARG A 101 5.02 1.41 15.91
C ARG A 101 4.57 2.80 15.48
N PHE A 102 3.35 2.92 14.95
CA PHE A 102 2.87 4.12 14.25
C PHE A 102 1.67 4.84 14.89
N GLU A 103 0.93 4.24 15.84
CA GLU A 103 -0.28 4.87 16.42
C GLU A 103 0.01 6.25 17.03
N GLY A 104 1.14 6.42 17.72
CA GLY A 104 1.55 7.71 18.29
C GLY A 104 2.17 8.70 17.30
N ASN A 105 2.49 8.26 16.08
CA ASN A 105 3.00 9.11 15.00
C ASN A 105 2.73 8.45 13.64
N PRO A 106 1.53 8.63 13.07
CA PRO A 106 1.15 8.05 11.77
C PRO A 106 1.99 8.58 10.59
N HIS A 107 2.68 9.71 10.78
CA HIS A 107 3.57 10.31 9.77
C HIS A 107 4.99 9.74 9.81
N LYS A 108 5.29 8.83 10.75
CA LYS A 108 6.61 8.21 10.82
C LYS A 108 6.84 7.41 9.53
N ARG A 109 7.96 7.71 8.88
CA ARG A 109 8.36 7.06 7.63
C ARG A 109 8.85 5.63 7.87
N TYR A 110 8.69 4.80 6.84
CA TYR A 110 9.30 3.48 6.78
C TYR A 110 10.00 3.26 5.44
N HIS A 111 11.12 2.54 5.47
CA HIS A 111 11.83 2.04 4.30
C HIS A 111 11.92 0.52 4.35
N CYS A 112 12.10 -0.09 3.18
CA CYS A 112 12.44 -1.49 3.02
C CYS A 112 13.35 -1.66 1.78
N LEU A 113 13.72 -2.89 1.44
CA LEU A 113 14.62 -3.18 0.32
C LEU A 113 14.15 -2.55 -1.00
N SER A 114 12.83 -2.55 -1.24
CA SER A 114 12.22 -2.09 -2.50
C SER A 114 12.37 -0.58 -2.74
N TYR A 115 12.67 0.21 -1.70
CA TYR A 115 12.97 1.64 -1.86
C TYR A 115 14.35 1.85 -2.49
N GLY A 116 15.26 0.87 -2.41
CA GLY A 116 16.59 0.94 -3.01
C GLY A 116 17.37 2.20 -2.61
N GLU A 117 17.86 2.93 -3.60
CA GLU A 117 18.62 4.18 -3.43
C GLU A 117 17.75 5.45 -3.55
N ARG A 118 16.42 5.33 -3.55
CA ARG A 118 15.53 6.50 -3.71
C ARG A 118 15.73 7.46 -2.53
N ASP A 119 16.01 8.73 -2.85
CA ASP A 119 16.25 9.77 -1.86
C ASP A 119 14.98 10.59 -1.66
N ASP A 120 14.29 10.36 -0.54
CA ASP A 120 12.99 10.99 -0.23
C ASP A 120 13.10 12.52 -0.04
N GLU A 121 14.28 13.01 0.34
CA GLU A 121 14.51 14.42 0.71
C GLU A 121 14.56 15.35 -0.51
N TYR A 122 14.99 14.83 -1.67
CA TYR A 122 15.14 15.60 -2.91
C TYR A 122 13.79 15.98 -3.56
N PHE A 123 12.69 15.32 -3.16
CA PHE A 123 11.38 15.51 -3.80
C PHE A 123 10.48 16.55 -3.14
N ALA A 124 10.71 16.91 -1.87
CA ALA A 124 9.90 17.92 -1.18
C ALA A 124 9.92 19.26 -1.92
N ARG A 125 11.10 19.78 -2.30
CA ARG A 125 11.23 21.07 -3.01
C ARG A 125 10.89 21.01 -4.51
N THR A 126 10.75 19.83 -5.08
CA THR A 126 10.40 19.64 -6.51
C THR A 126 8.96 19.19 -6.71
N SER A 127 8.22 18.96 -5.62
CA SER A 127 6.84 18.50 -5.64
C SER A 127 5.90 19.54 -6.29
N PRO A 128 4.82 19.11 -6.96
CA PRO A 128 3.78 20.01 -7.45
C PRO A 128 3.20 20.89 -6.33
N GLU A 129 3.08 20.36 -5.12
CA GLU A 129 2.57 21.07 -3.93
C GLU A 129 3.54 22.15 -3.48
N TYR A 130 4.85 21.87 -3.44
CA TYR A 130 5.86 22.89 -3.15
C TYR A 130 5.85 23.99 -4.21
N ARG A 131 5.80 23.62 -5.49
CA ARG A 131 5.71 24.60 -6.58
C ARG A 131 4.46 25.46 -6.46
N LYS A 132 3.30 24.86 -6.19
CA LYS A 132 2.05 25.59 -5.99
C LYS A 132 2.15 26.58 -4.82
N ILE A 133 2.66 26.13 -3.66
CA ILE A 133 2.79 27.00 -2.48
C ILE A 133 3.84 28.10 -2.74
N SER A 134 4.93 27.77 -3.44
CA SER A 134 5.96 28.74 -3.81
C SER A 134 5.44 29.80 -4.78
N GLU A 135 4.67 29.40 -5.79
CA GLU A 135 4.04 30.31 -6.75
C GLU A 135 3.00 31.22 -6.09
N GLU A 136 2.22 30.70 -5.14
CA GLU A 136 1.12 31.43 -4.49
C GLU A 136 1.57 32.27 -3.29
N TYR A 137 2.56 31.80 -2.53
CA TYR A 137 2.98 32.37 -1.24
C TYR A 137 4.48 32.71 -1.15
N GLY A 138 5.29 32.40 -2.16
CA GLY A 138 6.73 32.63 -2.18
C GLY A 138 7.56 31.49 -1.60
N GLU A 139 8.82 31.38 -2.06
CA GLU A 139 9.75 30.30 -1.69
C GLU A 139 9.99 30.17 -0.18
N ASP A 140 10.15 31.29 0.53
CA ASP A 140 10.38 31.26 2.00
C ASP A 140 9.20 30.65 2.75
N ASN A 141 7.96 30.92 2.30
CA ASN A 141 6.76 30.34 2.89
C ASN A 141 6.61 28.86 2.51
N ALA A 142 6.96 28.49 1.28
CA ALA A 142 6.99 27.09 0.86
C ALA A 142 8.03 26.30 1.67
N ASP A 143 9.24 26.85 1.84
CA ASP A 143 10.30 26.28 2.67
C ASP A 143 9.86 26.16 4.13
N TYR A 144 9.18 27.16 4.70
CA TYR A 144 8.64 27.10 6.05
C TYR A 144 7.54 26.03 6.20
N VAL A 145 6.59 25.96 5.27
CA VAL A 145 5.49 24.97 5.29
C VAL A 145 6.06 23.56 5.14
N PHE A 146 6.96 23.35 4.18
CA PHE A 146 7.60 22.05 4.00
C PHE A 146 8.50 21.71 5.17
N ALA A 147 9.21 22.67 5.77
CA ALA A 147 9.93 22.40 6.99
C ALA A 147 8.97 21.94 8.12
N MET A 148 7.85 22.62 8.31
CA MET A 148 6.85 22.20 9.29
C MET A 148 6.25 20.81 9.01
N LEU A 149 6.09 20.44 7.73
CA LEU A 149 5.56 19.14 7.31
C LEU A 149 6.60 18.01 7.37
N TYR A 150 7.88 18.30 7.14
CA TYR A 150 8.92 17.29 6.89
C TYR A 150 10.12 17.32 7.88
N ASP A 151 10.41 18.43 8.55
CA ASP A 151 11.74 18.76 9.13
C ASP A 151 12.00 18.27 10.56
N LYS A 152 11.02 17.76 11.34
CA LYS A 152 11.28 17.52 12.79
C LYS A 152 10.83 16.20 13.43
N PHE A 153 10.19 15.28 12.70
CA PHE A 153 9.65 14.05 13.32
C PHE A 153 9.99 12.75 12.57
N SER A 154 10.93 12.81 11.63
CA SER A 154 11.05 11.85 10.55
C SER A 154 12.32 10.99 10.59
N THR A 155 13.19 11.19 11.59
CA THR A 155 14.31 10.31 11.93
C THR A 155 14.26 9.88 13.42
N PRO A 156 14.66 8.64 13.74
CA PRO A 156 15.09 7.62 12.79
C PRO A 156 13.91 7.07 11.94
N VAL A 157 14.14 6.91 10.64
CA VAL A 157 13.21 6.24 9.71
C VAL A 157 13.11 4.77 10.09
N THR A 158 11.92 4.18 10.07
CA THR A 158 11.78 2.75 10.38
C THR A 158 12.24 1.91 9.20
N TYR A 159 13.35 1.16 9.31
CA TYR A 159 13.72 0.19 8.28
C TYR A 159 13.13 -1.17 8.63
N ILE A 160 12.28 -1.72 7.76
CA ILE A 160 11.67 -3.03 7.95
C ILE A 160 12.55 -4.07 7.25
N LYS A 161 13.37 -4.78 8.02
CA LYS A 161 14.33 -5.78 7.53
C LYS A 161 13.68 -7.16 7.45
N LEU A 162 13.74 -7.80 6.29
CA LEU A 162 13.04 -9.07 6.03
C LEU A 162 13.99 -10.24 5.71
N GLY A 163 15.29 -10.02 5.86
CA GLY A 163 16.33 -11.03 5.72
C GLY A 163 16.68 -11.33 4.26
N LEU A 164 16.57 -10.34 3.38
CA LEU A 164 17.00 -10.44 1.99
C LEU A 164 18.39 -9.84 1.78
N ASP A 165 19.10 -10.38 0.79
CA ASP A 165 20.38 -9.83 0.36
C ASP A 165 20.24 -8.37 -0.09
N GLY A 166 21.23 -7.55 0.24
CA GLY A 166 21.24 -6.12 -0.07
C GLY A 166 20.67 -5.20 1.02
N GLU A 167 19.82 -5.71 1.92
CA GLU A 167 19.22 -4.87 2.99
C GLU A 167 20.29 -4.26 3.89
N ASP A 168 21.24 -5.06 4.36
CA ASP A 168 22.33 -4.58 5.21
C ASP A 168 23.26 -3.60 4.50
N ALA A 169 23.43 -3.74 3.19
CA ALA A 169 24.20 -2.78 2.40
C ALA A 169 23.43 -1.45 2.24
N GLN A 170 22.11 -1.50 2.04
CA GLN A 170 21.25 -0.31 1.96
C GLN A 170 21.21 0.46 3.28
N ILE A 171 21.09 -0.26 4.41
CA ILE A 171 21.10 0.34 5.76
C ILE A 171 22.44 1.06 6.02
N ARG A 172 23.57 0.39 5.74
CA ARG A 172 24.92 0.94 6.01
C ARG A 172 25.31 2.14 5.14
N ARG A 173 24.57 2.44 4.06
CA ARG A 173 24.85 3.58 3.18
C ARG A 173 24.38 4.92 3.77
N LYS A 174 23.43 4.91 4.71
CA LYS A 174 22.96 6.11 5.41
C LYS A 174 23.77 6.32 6.69
N GLU A 175 23.83 7.56 7.19
CA GLU A 175 24.55 7.83 8.43
C GLU A 175 23.97 7.08 9.64
N GLU A 176 24.81 6.88 10.65
CA GLU A 176 24.40 6.28 11.91
C GLU A 176 23.25 7.08 12.54
N GLY A 177 22.20 6.39 12.98
CA GLY A 177 21.01 7.03 13.53
C GLY A 177 19.96 7.44 12.49
N TYR A 178 20.24 7.34 11.19
CA TYR A 178 19.22 7.58 10.15
C TYR A 178 18.08 6.55 10.22
N TYR A 179 18.42 5.27 10.40
CA TYR A 179 17.46 4.16 10.49
C TYR A 179 17.28 3.64 11.92
N SER A 180 16.04 3.30 12.25
CA SER A 180 15.65 2.43 13.36
C SER A 180 15.19 1.13 12.74
N VAL A 181 16.10 0.15 12.72
CA VAL A 181 15.87 -1.14 12.07
C VAL A 181 14.99 -2.01 12.95
N ILE A 182 13.98 -2.63 12.35
CA ILE A 182 13.14 -3.65 12.96
C ILE A 182 13.10 -4.88 12.07
N ASP A 183 12.81 -6.04 12.66
CA ASP A 183 12.51 -7.24 11.89
C ASP A 183 11.06 -7.17 11.37
N GLY A 184 10.92 -7.36 10.06
CA GLY A 184 9.64 -7.58 9.41
C GLY A 184 9.21 -9.04 9.46
N ASN A 185 8.00 -9.31 8.98
CA ASN A 185 7.48 -10.67 8.86
C ASN A 185 6.60 -10.83 7.61
N LEU A 186 6.96 -11.80 6.75
CA LEU A 186 6.23 -12.13 5.51
C LEU A 186 4.97 -12.96 5.72
N ASP A 187 4.59 -13.30 6.95
CA ASP A 187 3.48 -14.21 7.24
C ASP A 187 2.14 -13.72 6.69
N LEU A 188 1.87 -12.41 6.70
CA LEU A 188 0.65 -11.89 6.04
C LEU A 188 0.68 -12.13 4.54
N LEU A 189 1.83 -11.94 3.88
CA LEU A 189 1.95 -12.21 2.45
C LEU A 189 1.76 -13.71 2.16
N ARG A 190 2.38 -14.58 2.97
CA ARG A 190 2.22 -16.04 2.84
C ARG A 190 0.77 -16.49 3.03
N LYS A 191 0.07 -15.96 4.04
CA LYS A 191 -1.33 -16.29 4.29
C LYS A 191 -2.24 -15.75 3.20
N MET A 192 -1.99 -14.54 2.71
CA MET A 192 -2.72 -13.96 1.57
C MET A 192 -2.58 -14.82 0.32
N LEU A 193 -1.37 -15.32 0.04
CA LEU A 193 -1.12 -16.25 -1.08
C LEU A 193 -1.84 -17.60 -0.93
N LYS A 194 -2.04 -18.09 0.29
CA LYS A 194 -2.85 -19.29 0.54
C LYS A 194 -4.33 -19.03 0.28
N GLY A 195 -4.81 -17.86 0.69
CA GLY A 195 -6.17 -17.37 0.45
C GLY A 195 -7.20 -17.88 1.47
N ASP A 196 -6.79 -18.64 2.47
CA ASP A 196 -7.65 -19.38 3.41
C ASP A 196 -7.89 -18.68 4.77
N ASP A 197 -7.37 -17.47 4.96
CA ASP A 197 -7.50 -16.69 6.19
C ASP A 197 -8.28 -15.38 5.94
N ASP A 198 -9.53 -15.34 6.39
CA ASP A 198 -10.40 -14.16 6.28
C ASP A 198 -10.03 -13.05 7.27
N HIS A 199 -9.11 -13.28 8.22
CA HIS A 199 -8.53 -12.21 9.03
C HIS A 199 -7.42 -11.45 8.29
N VAL A 200 -6.84 -12.06 7.25
CA VAL A 200 -5.74 -11.46 6.47
C VAL A 200 -6.25 -10.66 5.29
N GLY A 201 -7.33 -11.10 4.66
CA GLY A 201 -7.87 -10.42 3.50
C GLY A 201 -9.39 -10.28 3.51
N VAL A 202 -9.85 -9.28 2.77
CA VAL A 202 -11.27 -8.98 2.56
C VAL A 202 -11.59 -9.14 1.08
N THR A 203 -12.67 -9.86 0.79
CA THR A 203 -13.08 -10.17 -0.58
C THR A 203 -14.18 -9.22 -1.05
N LEU A 204 -13.95 -8.59 -2.20
CA LEU A 204 -14.94 -7.84 -2.96
C LEU A 204 -15.59 -8.77 -4.00
N TYR A 205 -16.87 -9.04 -3.80
CA TYR A 205 -17.71 -9.76 -4.75
C TYR A 205 -18.42 -8.79 -5.72
N PRO A 206 -18.91 -9.28 -6.87
CA PRO A 206 -19.86 -8.53 -7.69
C PRO A 206 -21.02 -8.03 -6.81
N GLU A 207 -21.48 -6.79 -7.00
CA GLU A 207 -22.49 -6.12 -6.15
C GLU A 207 -22.05 -5.68 -4.75
N HIS A 208 -20.76 -5.74 -4.42
CA HIS A 208 -20.24 -5.17 -3.18
C HIS A 208 -19.38 -3.95 -3.45
N LYS A 209 -19.19 -3.13 -2.42
CA LYS A 209 -18.17 -2.08 -2.39
C LYS A 209 -17.31 -2.19 -1.14
N PHE A 210 -16.07 -1.77 -1.27
CA PHE A 210 -15.18 -1.59 -0.13
C PHE A 210 -15.64 -0.41 0.74
N VAL A 211 -15.48 -0.56 2.05
CA VAL A 211 -15.71 0.49 3.05
C VAL A 211 -14.55 0.49 4.04
N GLY A 212 -13.89 1.63 4.18
CA GLY A 212 -12.87 1.82 5.21
C GLY A 212 -13.52 1.93 6.58
N VAL A 213 -13.13 1.06 7.50
CA VAL A 213 -13.47 1.12 8.94
C VAL A 213 -12.45 1.99 9.68
N TYR A 214 -11.19 1.98 9.21
CA TYR A 214 -10.09 2.80 9.72
C TYR A 214 -9.71 2.58 11.20
N ASP A 215 -10.19 1.49 11.82
CA ASP A 215 -9.67 1.01 13.09
C ASP A 215 -8.38 0.18 12.90
N TYR A 216 -7.84 -0.40 13.96
CA TYR A 216 -6.65 -1.26 13.90
C TYR A 216 -6.96 -2.77 13.84
N GLU A 217 -8.23 -3.15 13.74
CA GLU A 217 -8.67 -4.54 13.78
C GLU A 217 -9.30 -4.96 12.45
N GLU A 218 -10.39 -4.30 12.07
CA GLU A 218 -11.13 -4.56 10.85
C GLU A 218 -10.59 -3.79 9.65
N ILE A 219 -10.17 -2.52 9.81
CA ILE A 219 -9.57 -1.61 8.81
C ILE A 219 -10.41 -1.35 7.55
N LEU A 220 -10.83 -2.41 6.86
CA LEU A 220 -11.51 -2.46 5.59
C LEU A 220 -12.49 -3.64 5.59
N THR A 221 -13.71 -3.35 5.19
CA THR A 221 -14.80 -4.32 5.06
C THR A 221 -15.50 -4.16 3.71
N THR A 222 -16.45 -5.04 3.40
CA THR A 222 -17.29 -4.91 2.21
C THR A 222 -18.77 -4.88 2.59
N ILE A 223 -19.55 -4.08 1.88
CA ILE A 223 -21.00 -4.04 2.02
C ILE A 223 -21.66 -4.23 0.68
N LYS A 224 -22.85 -4.84 0.67
CA LYS A 224 -23.67 -4.97 -0.54
C LYS A 224 -24.10 -3.59 -1.01
N GLN A 225 -23.90 -3.29 -2.28
CA GLN A 225 -24.46 -2.10 -2.91
C GLN A 225 -25.96 -2.34 -3.08
N HIS A 226 -26.78 -1.49 -2.45
CA HIS A 226 -28.19 -1.40 -2.82
C HIS A 226 -28.25 -0.63 -4.14
N HIS A 227 -28.73 -1.29 -5.18
CA HIS A 227 -29.24 -0.60 -6.36
C HIS A 227 -30.49 0.18 -5.88
N ASP A 228 -30.32 1.43 -5.49
CA ASP A 228 -31.44 2.35 -5.51
C ASP A 228 -31.78 2.54 -6.99
N ASP A 229 -32.82 1.83 -7.43
CA ASP A 229 -33.47 2.12 -8.70
C ASP A 229 -33.97 3.58 -8.65
N GLU A 230 -33.19 4.51 -9.18
CA GLU A 230 -33.70 5.81 -9.66
C GLU A 230 -34.65 5.55 -10.84
N LYS A 231 -35.81 5.00 -10.52
CA LYS A 231 -36.99 4.91 -11.39
C LYS A 231 -38.22 5.27 -10.56
N THR A 232 -38.36 6.55 -10.24
CA THR A 232 -39.64 7.29 -10.24
C THR A 232 -39.43 8.72 -9.72
N ARG A 233 -39.04 9.63 -10.61
CA ARG A 233 -39.41 11.06 -10.54
C ARG A 233 -39.63 11.61 -11.95
N GLU A 234 -40.55 10.97 -12.66
CA GLU A 234 -41.41 11.68 -13.60
C GLU A 234 -42.84 11.37 -13.14
N GLU A 235 -43.46 12.35 -12.49
CA GLU A 235 -44.91 12.63 -12.48
C GLU A 235 -45.12 14.07 -11.99
#